data_AF-A0A6V8E8N1-F1
#
_entry.id   AF-A0A6V8E8N1-F1
#
_cell.length_a   1.000
_cell.length_b   1.000
_cell.length_c   1.000
_cell.angle_alpha   90.00
_cell.angle_beta   90.00
_cell.angle_gamma   90.00
#
_symmetry.space_group_name_H-M   'P 1'
#
loop_
_entity.id
_entity.type
_entity.pdbx_description
1 polymer ?
#
loop_
_entity_poly.entity_id
_entity_poly.type
_entity_poly.pdbx_seq_one_letter_code
_entity_poly.pdbx_strand_id
1 'polypeptide(L)'
;MLLIGLMVGANTLMGREESDTSFVEGQPLSSNWRPYSVVAPIDTGINVYHDHFRTNETYPDWLLDGLGVTKTCTPTFNGTWEERFDADKETCWDTITTSDIVYFKGTKIIGTSPDGNTDVHILDDPSDGHGTAVTGAVLDANPDAVIFFVEGFSTAAVLAAGNQPLVDIVTTSFGAIGSLPVPGIETGTYQTVVVNNKIHTGAADNTPSPAVQDATAGPPWSIGIAGYAEEGDDQKETMSGSYPDIAADWTQMLPNHDDVDGYHETSGTSFATPRTAGILSFVLEHLREEAGDHGSGASSEDRNGSLVHGVWPDSNPNAGAEVEITNAVIRDALNLSAWYPSFTTWDPSAGTMPISPVAPCTQVGWGVVNMSNIPPMIKHLNGTESIPDRPGDVVLCMQINQEAREAYWGVYPSEEQPLRVLQTATRDD
;
A
#
# COMPACT_ATOMS: atom_id res chain seq x y z
N MET A 1 -45.59 -57.78 23.42
CA MET A 1 -45.12 -56.45 23.83
C MET A 1 -43.63 -56.37 23.55
N LEU A 2 -43.23 -55.30 22.85
CA LEU A 2 -41.90 -54.87 22.41
C LEU A 2 -41.03 -55.82 21.57
N LEU A 3 -40.78 -55.35 20.34
CA LEU A 3 -39.99 -55.93 19.27
C LEU A 3 -38.48 -55.75 19.52
N ILE A 4 -37.70 -56.80 19.20
CA ILE A 4 -36.30 -56.68 18.81
C ILE A 4 -36.07 -57.63 17.63
N GLY A 5 -35.53 -57.11 16.52
CA GLY A 5 -34.58 -57.88 15.71
C GLY A 5 -34.83 -57.94 14.19
N LEU A 6 -33.81 -57.46 13.48
CA LEU A 6 -33.42 -57.73 12.09
C LEU A 6 -34.25 -57.11 10.96
N MET A 7 -33.69 -56.04 10.38
CA MET A 7 -33.55 -55.98 8.92
C MET A 7 -32.11 -55.67 8.54
N VAL A 8 -31.60 -56.51 7.64
CA VAL A 8 -30.31 -56.47 6.97
C VAL A 8 -30.30 -55.29 6.00
N GLY A 9 -29.37 -54.35 6.19
CA GLY A 9 -29.13 -53.23 5.28
C GLY A 9 -28.13 -53.63 4.20
N ALA A 10 -28.57 -53.59 2.95
CA ALA A 10 -27.79 -53.87 1.75
C ALA A 10 -26.80 -52.74 1.44
N ASN A 11 -25.67 -53.12 0.82
CA ASN A 11 -24.64 -52.25 0.28
C ASN A 11 -25.21 -51.13 -0.61
N THR A 12 -24.87 -49.89 -0.30
CA THR A 12 -24.85 -48.77 -1.24
C THR A 12 -23.45 -48.17 -1.28
N LEU A 13 -22.73 -48.50 -2.35
CA LEU A 13 -21.67 -47.68 -2.94
C LEU A 13 -22.32 -46.40 -3.48
N MET A 14 -22.03 -45.23 -2.90
CA MET A 14 -22.07 -43.94 -3.60
C MET A 14 -21.15 -42.93 -2.92
N GLY A 15 -20.33 -42.28 -3.75
CA GLY A 15 -19.91 -40.89 -3.59
C GLY A 15 -19.05 -40.54 -2.37
N ARG A 16 -17.75 -40.46 -2.59
CA ARG A 16 -16.88 -39.56 -1.82
C ARG A 16 -17.36 -38.14 -2.12
N GLU A 17 -17.97 -37.48 -1.14
CA GLU A 17 -18.34 -36.06 -1.23
C GLU A 17 -17.07 -35.26 -1.55
N GLU A 18 -17.17 -34.44 -2.61
CA GLU A 18 -16.25 -33.33 -2.86
C GLU A 18 -16.23 -32.45 -1.61
N SER A 19 -15.04 -32.00 -1.23
CA SER A 19 -14.87 -31.00 -0.18
C SER A 19 -15.68 -29.77 -0.56
N ASP A 20 -16.75 -29.54 0.19
CA ASP A 20 -17.53 -28.32 0.15
C ASP A 20 -16.57 -27.17 0.49
N THR A 21 -16.11 -26.44 -0.53
CA THR A 21 -15.38 -25.18 -0.35
C THR A 21 -16.37 -24.23 0.28
N SER A 22 -16.29 -24.04 1.59
CA SER A 22 -17.04 -23.02 2.30
C SER A 22 -16.85 -21.69 1.57
N PHE A 23 -17.92 -21.17 0.98
CA PHE A 23 -17.93 -19.81 0.45
C PHE A 23 -17.67 -18.86 1.61
N VAL A 24 -16.49 -18.25 1.63
CA VAL A 24 -16.22 -17.09 2.47
C VAL A 24 -16.71 -15.87 1.69
N GLU A 25 -17.58 -15.07 2.31
CA GLU A 25 -18.10 -13.83 1.71
C GLU A 25 -16.92 -12.87 1.40
N GLY A 26 -16.99 -12.13 0.28
CA GLY A 26 -15.89 -11.29 -0.19
C GLY A 26 -14.74 -12.00 -0.93
N GLN A 27 -14.90 -13.30 -1.24
CA GLN A 27 -13.97 -14.05 -2.11
C GLN A 27 -14.45 -14.05 -3.58
N PRO A 28 -13.54 -14.01 -4.57
CA PRO A 28 -13.92 -14.27 -5.95
C PRO A 28 -14.45 -15.70 -6.11
N LEU A 29 -15.45 -15.89 -6.98
CA LEU A 29 -16.01 -17.21 -7.30
C LEU A 29 -14.91 -18.11 -7.87
N SER A 30 -14.45 -19.09 -7.09
CA SER A 30 -13.49 -20.16 -7.42
C SER A 30 -12.62 -19.86 -8.65
N SER A 31 -11.55 -19.09 -8.47
CA SER A 31 -10.59 -18.83 -9.54
C SER A 31 -9.30 -19.60 -9.26
N ASN A 32 -8.72 -20.22 -10.28
CA ASN A 32 -7.34 -20.75 -10.22
C ASN A 32 -6.29 -19.61 -10.23
N TRP A 33 -6.68 -18.40 -9.83
CA TRP A 33 -5.81 -17.24 -9.78
C TRP A 33 -5.20 -17.11 -8.39
N ARG A 34 -3.96 -16.62 -8.35
CA ARG A 34 -3.21 -16.50 -7.11
C ARG A 34 -3.86 -15.46 -6.17
N PRO A 35 -3.64 -15.57 -4.86
CA PRO A 35 -3.74 -14.44 -3.95
C PRO A 35 -2.95 -13.23 -4.49
N TYR A 36 -3.43 -12.04 -4.19
CA TYR A 36 -2.89 -10.80 -4.76
C TYR A 36 -3.11 -9.65 -3.78
N SER A 37 -2.41 -8.53 -4.00
CA SER A 37 -2.71 -7.25 -3.37
C SER A 37 -2.82 -6.16 -4.42
N VAL A 38 -3.71 -5.20 -4.19
CA VAL A 38 -3.91 -4.03 -5.06
C VAL A 38 -3.37 -2.79 -4.36
N VAL A 39 -2.36 -2.17 -4.97
CA VAL A 39 -1.76 -0.91 -4.50
C VAL A 39 -2.19 0.20 -5.44
N ALA A 40 -2.57 1.34 -4.87
CA ALA A 40 -2.97 2.53 -5.60
C ALA A 40 -1.98 3.68 -5.37
N PRO A 41 -0.92 3.79 -6.20
CA PRO A 41 -0.12 5.01 -6.29
C PRO A 41 -0.94 6.15 -6.90
N ILE A 42 -0.82 7.32 -6.29
CA ILE A 42 -1.45 8.55 -6.77
C ILE A 42 -0.36 9.55 -7.14
N ASP A 43 -0.28 9.94 -8.42
CA ASP A 43 0.84 10.75 -8.93
C ASP A 43 0.56 11.45 -10.29
N THR A 44 1.58 12.02 -10.92
CA THR A 44 1.53 12.86 -12.15
C THR A 44 1.02 12.15 -13.39
N GLY A 45 1.29 10.86 -13.51
CA GLY A 45 1.07 10.03 -14.68
C GLY A 45 2.01 8.82 -14.66
N ILE A 46 1.92 7.94 -15.65
CA ILE A 46 2.74 6.73 -15.71
C ILE A 46 3.07 6.31 -17.14
N ASN A 47 4.33 5.96 -17.36
CA ASN A 47 4.80 5.36 -18.60
C ASN A 47 4.46 3.85 -18.65
N VAL A 48 3.27 3.51 -19.14
CA VAL A 48 2.81 2.12 -19.27
C VAL A 48 3.64 1.27 -20.25
N TYR A 49 4.50 1.89 -21.06
CA TYR A 49 5.34 1.19 -22.04
C TYR A 49 6.63 0.64 -21.46
N HIS A 50 7.01 1.08 -20.26
CA HIS A 50 8.25 0.67 -19.64
C HIS A 50 8.24 -0.84 -19.32
N ASP A 51 9.33 -1.53 -19.66
CA ASP A 51 9.44 -2.98 -19.56
C ASP A 51 9.30 -3.48 -18.12
N HIS A 52 9.59 -2.63 -17.13
CA HIS A 52 9.38 -2.85 -15.69
C HIS A 52 7.93 -3.22 -15.35
N PHE A 53 6.96 -2.68 -16.07
CA PHE A 53 5.53 -2.90 -15.78
C PHE A 53 4.94 -4.08 -16.54
N ARG A 54 5.70 -4.72 -17.43
CA ARG A 54 5.17 -5.81 -18.25
C ARG A 54 4.85 -7.03 -17.41
N THR A 55 3.81 -7.73 -17.84
CA THR A 55 3.45 -9.03 -17.29
C THR A 55 2.93 -9.95 -18.38
N ASN A 56 3.20 -11.25 -18.21
CA ASN A 56 2.56 -12.29 -19.02
C ASN A 56 1.25 -12.78 -18.38
N GLU A 57 0.94 -12.30 -17.18
CA GLU A 57 -0.29 -12.61 -16.48
C GLU A 57 -1.48 -11.94 -17.18
N THR A 58 -2.56 -12.69 -17.36
CA THR A 58 -3.83 -12.12 -17.82
C THR A 58 -4.74 -11.98 -16.61
N TYR A 59 -5.05 -10.74 -16.25
CA TYR A 59 -5.98 -10.47 -15.17
C TYR A 59 -7.37 -11.04 -15.49
N PRO A 60 -8.00 -11.75 -14.54
CA PRO A 60 -9.29 -12.38 -14.77
C PRO A 60 -10.40 -11.32 -14.83
N ASP A 61 -11.46 -11.62 -15.60
CA ASP A 61 -12.58 -10.69 -15.83
C ASP A 61 -13.20 -10.18 -14.52
N TRP A 62 -13.35 -11.03 -13.50
CA TRP A 62 -13.91 -10.64 -12.21
C TRP A 62 -13.08 -9.57 -11.48
N LEU A 63 -11.75 -9.55 -11.69
CA LEU A 63 -10.87 -8.53 -11.09
C LEU A 63 -11.07 -7.19 -11.81
N LEU A 64 -11.11 -7.24 -13.15
CA LEU A 64 -11.33 -6.06 -13.98
C LEU A 64 -12.72 -5.45 -13.72
N ASP A 65 -13.74 -6.30 -13.62
CA ASP A 65 -15.10 -5.89 -13.27
C ASP A 65 -15.16 -5.31 -11.85
N GLY A 66 -14.47 -5.94 -10.89
CA GLY A 66 -14.41 -5.48 -9.49
C GLY A 66 -13.67 -4.15 -9.30
N LEU A 67 -12.72 -3.83 -10.19
CA LEU A 67 -12.06 -2.51 -10.26
C LEU A 67 -12.83 -1.51 -11.14
N GLY A 68 -13.94 -1.94 -11.75
CA GLY A 68 -14.79 -1.08 -12.58
C GLY A 68 -14.14 -0.66 -13.91
N VAL A 69 -13.27 -1.50 -14.48
CA VAL A 69 -12.60 -1.24 -15.75
C VAL A 69 -13.64 -0.98 -16.85
N THR A 70 -13.61 0.22 -17.43
CA THR A 70 -14.52 0.64 -18.51
C THR A 70 -13.89 0.50 -19.89
N LYS A 71 -12.55 0.42 -19.95
CA LYS A 71 -11.79 0.44 -21.19
C LYS A 71 -10.58 -0.47 -21.08
N THR A 72 -10.22 -1.13 -22.18
CA THR A 72 -8.97 -1.88 -22.30
C THR A 72 -8.17 -1.35 -23.47
N CYS A 73 -6.93 -0.93 -23.20
CA CYS A 73 -5.95 -0.64 -24.23
C CYS A 73 -4.99 -1.83 -24.37
N THR A 74 -4.45 -2.03 -25.57
CA THR A 74 -3.41 -3.04 -25.82
C THR A 74 -2.15 -2.30 -26.28
N PRO A 75 -1.25 -1.94 -25.35
CA PRO A 75 -0.04 -1.19 -25.68
C PRO A 75 0.83 -1.90 -26.72
N THR A 76 1.41 -1.13 -27.63
CA THR A 76 2.46 -1.60 -28.53
C THR A 76 3.76 -1.81 -27.75
N PHE A 77 4.41 -2.96 -27.92
CA PHE A 77 5.66 -3.31 -27.22
C PHE A 77 6.89 -3.42 -28.13
N ASN A 78 6.78 -2.97 -29.37
CA ASN A 78 7.88 -2.96 -30.33
C ASN A 78 8.21 -1.51 -30.71
N GLY A 79 9.50 -1.20 -30.81
CA GLY A 79 9.96 0.15 -31.13
C GLY A 79 10.39 0.96 -29.90
N THR A 80 10.78 2.20 -30.14
CA THR A 80 11.09 3.20 -29.12
C THR A 80 9.83 3.65 -28.37
N TRP A 81 9.99 4.41 -27.29
CA TRP A 81 8.87 5.01 -26.56
C TRP A 81 7.94 5.80 -27.49
N GLU A 82 8.50 6.70 -28.30
CA GLU A 82 7.73 7.54 -29.25
C GLU A 82 6.99 6.68 -30.29
N GLU A 83 7.64 5.66 -30.85
CA GLU A 83 7.03 4.77 -31.85
C GLU A 83 5.85 3.98 -31.26
N ARG A 84 5.94 3.57 -29.98
CA ARG A 84 4.85 2.87 -29.26
C ARG A 84 3.69 3.83 -28.96
N PHE A 85 3.99 5.03 -28.46
CA PHE A 85 3.01 6.07 -28.20
C PHE A 85 2.23 6.44 -29.47
N ASP A 86 2.94 6.75 -30.56
CA ASP A 86 2.34 7.12 -31.85
C ASP A 86 1.45 6.01 -32.41
N ALA A 87 1.87 4.74 -32.27
CA ALA A 87 1.10 3.59 -32.75
C ALA A 87 -0.24 3.43 -32.02
N ASP A 88 -0.28 3.75 -30.73
CA ASP A 88 -1.47 3.56 -29.90
C ASP A 88 -2.31 4.84 -29.77
N LYS A 89 -1.79 5.99 -30.19
CA LYS A 89 -2.39 7.32 -29.99
C LYS A 89 -3.87 7.38 -30.36
N GLU A 90 -4.19 7.06 -31.61
CA GLU A 90 -5.58 7.18 -32.12
C GLU A 90 -6.53 6.12 -31.53
N THR A 91 -6.00 4.95 -31.12
CA THR A 91 -6.82 3.80 -30.71
C THR A 91 -7.01 3.69 -29.21
N CYS A 92 -6.07 4.25 -28.44
CA CYS A 92 -6.08 4.28 -26.99
C CYS A 92 -6.09 5.71 -26.48
N TRP A 93 -4.96 6.43 -26.55
CA TRP A 93 -4.73 7.68 -25.81
C TRP A 93 -5.74 8.79 -26.13
N ASP A 94 -6.02 9.04 -27.41
CA ASP A 94 -6.97 10.08 -27.85
C ASP A 94 -8.44 9.76 -27.51
N THR A 95 -8.70 8.59 -26.90
CA THR A 95 -10.04 8.08 -26.61
C THR A 95 -10.29 7.84 -25.12
N ILE A 96 -9.31 8.12 -24.25
CA ILE A 96 -9.46 8.05 -22.79
C ILE A 96 -10.12 9.34 -22.31
N THR A 97 -11.02 9.23 -21.33
CA THR A 97 -11.70 10.33 -20.67
C THR A 97 -11.53 10.23 -19.15
N THR A 98 -11.87 11.29 -18.42
CA THR A 98 -11.82 11.31 -16.94
C THR A 98 -12.77 10.34 -16.25
N SER A 99 -13.76 9.81 -16.97
CA SER A 99 -14.67 8.77 -16.47
C SER A 99 -14.14 7.35 -16.68
N ASP A 100 -13.02 7.18 -17.40
CA ASP A 100 -12.51 5.87 -17.71
C ASP A 100 -11.62 5.30 -16.62
N ILE A 101 -11.76 3.98 -16.43
CA ILE A 101 -10.80 3.13 -15.74
C ILE A 101 -10.23 2.19 -16.78
N VAL A 102 -8.94 2.36 -17.08
CA VAL A 102 -8.29 1.79 -18.25
C VAL A 102 -7.37 0.65 -17.82
N TYR A 103 -7.63 -0.55 -18.30
CA TYR A 103 -6.66 -1.65 -18.20
C TYR A 103 -5.69 -1.61 -19.38
N PHE A 104 -4.39 -1.56 -19.09
CA PHE A 104 -3.33 -1.64 -20.10
C PHE A 104 -2.87 -3.09 -20.24
N LYS A 105 -3.47 -3.81 -21.19
CA LYS A 105 -3.28 -5.26 -21.33
C LYS A 105 -1.83 -5.64 -21.59
N GLY A 106 -1.31 -6.59 -20.82
CA GLY A 106 0.09 -7.02 -20.88
C GLY A 106 1.01 -6.22 -19.96
N THR A 107 0.45 -5.32 -19.16
CA THR A 107 1.14 -4.64 -18.05
C THR A 107 0.39 -4.91 -16.75
N LYS A 108 1.01 -4.53 -15.62
CA LYS A 108 0.40 -4.63 -14.30
C LYS A 108 -0.57 -3.48 -13.98
N ILE A 109 -0.77 -2.55 -14.92
CA ILE A 109 -1.37 -1.24 -14.69
C ILE A 109 -2.85 -1.20 -15.09
N ILE A 110 -3.66 -0.75 -14.14
CA ILE A 110 -5.02 -0.24 -14.36
C ILE A 110 -4.99 1.22 -13.93
N GLY A 111 -5.35 2.15 -14.81
CA GLY A 111 -5.19 3.60 -14.59
C GLY A 111 -6.49 4.38 -14.67
N THR A 112 -6.56 5.51 -13.96
CA THR A 112 -7.65 6.49 -14.08
C THR A 112 -7.15 7.92 -13.84
N SER A 113 -7.88 8.91 -14.36
CA SER A 113 -7.56 10.34 -14.24
C SER A 113 -8.81 11.14 -13.82
N PRO A 114 -9.17 11.10 -12.53
CA PRO A 114 -10.40 11.76 -12.06
C PRO A 114 -10.32 13.29 -12.16
N ASP A 115 -9.11 13.86 -12.11
CA ASP A 115 -8.88 15.31 -12.13
C ASP A 115 -9.01 15.91 -13.53
N GLY A 116 -8.58 15.18 -14.57
CA GLY A 116 -8.70 15.64 -15.96
C GLY A 116 -7.90 16.88 -16.33
N ASN A 117 -6.84 17.17 -15.57
CA ASN A 117 -6.04 18.38 -15.72
C ASN A 117 -4.90 18.24 -16.73
N THR A 118 -4.77 17.08 -17.38
CA THR A 118 -3.70 16.76 -18.34
C THR A 118 -4.25 16.59 -19.76
N ASP A 119 -3.39 16.86 -20.74
CA ASP A 119 -3.73 16.75 -22.17
C ASP A 119 -3.89 15.28 -22.62
N VAL A 120 -3.13 14.37 -22.01
CA VAL A 120 -3.22 12.92 -22.23
C VAL A 120 -3.41 12.26 -20.87
N HIS A 121 -4.62 11.79 -20.61
CA HIS A 121 -4.97 11.19 -19.32
C HIS A 121 -4.15 9.92 -19.03
N ILE A 122 -3.73 9.78 -17.77
CA ILE A 122 -2.95 8.68 -17.19
C ILE A 122 -1.49 8.64 -17.63
N LEU A 123 -1.19 8.99 -18.88
CA LEU A 123 0.18 8.94 -19.40
C LEU A 123 1.05 10.02 -18.73
N ASP A 124 2.27 9.64 -18.37
CA ASP A 124 3.23 10.57 -17.78
C ASP A 124 3.53 11.76 -18.71
N ASP A 125 3.74 12.93 -18.12
CA ASP A 125 4.22 14.10 -18.86
C ASP A 125 5.69 13.87 -19.23
N PRO A 126 6.12 14.06 -20.49
CA PRO A 126 7.53 13.97 -20.87
C PRO A 126 8.46 14.86 -20.02
N SER A 127 7.93 15.90 -19.38
CA SER A 127 8.65 16.82 -18.50
C SER A 127 8.55 16.50 -16.99
N ASP A 128 7.72 15.54 -16.60
CA ASP A 128 7.53 15.10 -15.22
C ASP A 128 7.31 13.58 -15.18
N GLY A 129 8.35 12.83 -14.77
CA GLY A 129 8.38 11.36 -14.77
C GLY A 129 8.10 10.71 -13.42
N HIS A 130 7.55 11.48 -12.49
CA HIS A 130 7.55 11.13 -11.09
C HIS A 130 6.71 9.87 -10.81
N GLY A 131 5.51 9.76 -11.38
CA GLY A 131 4.62 8.62 -11.16
C GLY A 131 5.14 7.29 -11.72
N THR A 132 5.95 7.33 -12.79
CA THR A 132 6.67 6.14 -13.29
C THR A 132 7.64 5.59 -12.25
N ALA A 133 8.49 6.44 -11.67
CA ALA A 133 9.44 6.02 -10.64
C ALA A 133 8.72 5.57 -9.35
N VAL A 134 7.69 6.32 -8.91
CA VAL A 134 6.87 5.98 -7.74
C VAL A 134 6.23 4.60 -7.87
N THR A 135 5.63 4.29 -9.02
CA THR A 135 5.03 2.97 -9.26
C THR A 135 6.10 1.89 -9.36
N GLY A 136 7.26 2.21 -9.94
CA GLY A 136 8.43 1.33 -9.96
C GLY A 136 8.85 0.91 -8.55
N ALA A 137 8.90 1.84 -7.60
CA ALA A 137 9.28 1.57 -6.22
C ALA A 137 8.31 0.62 -5.49
N VAL A 138 7.00 0.68 -5.82
CA VAL A 138 6.04 -0.32 -5.32
C VAL A 138 6.42 -1.72 -5.82
N LEU A 139 6.67 -1.84 -7.13
CA LEU A 139 6.92 -3.13 -7.79
C LEU A 139 8.31 -3.70 -7.50
N ASP A 140 9.29 -2.87 -7.16
CA ASP A 140 10.60 -3.33 -6.68
C ASP A 140 10.46 -4.07 -5.35
N ALA A 141 9.50 -3.65 -4.50
CA ALA A 141 9.21 -4.32 -3.23
C ALA A 141 8.20 -5.48 -3.39
N ASN A 142 7.16 -5.34 -4.22
CA ASN A 142 6.28 -6.44 -4.59
C ASN A 142 6.09 -6.53 -6.10
N PRO A 143 6.88 -7.38 -6.79
CA PRO A 143 6.77 -7.57 -8.24
C PRO A 143 5.41 -8.07 -8.69
N ASP A 144 4.63 -8.70 -7.80
CA ASP A 144 3.36 -9.35 -8.12
C ASP A 144 2.13 -8.51 -7.72
N ALA A 145 2.33 -7.29 -7.22
CA ALA A 145 1.23 -6.37 -6.95
C ALA A 145 0.44 -5.99 -8.21
N VAL A 146 -0.87 -5.86 -8.05
CA VAL A 146 -1.76 -5.23 -9.04
C VAL A 146 -1.73 -3.73 -8.79
N ILE A 147 -1.50 -2.94 -9.84
CA ILE A 147 -1.42 -1.48 -9.71
C ILE A 147 -2.73 -0.85 -10.18
N PHE A 148 -3.40 -0.13 -9.27
CA PHE A 148 -4.50 0.77 -9.59
C PHE A 148 -3.97 2.22 -9.55
N PHE A 149 -3.34 2.66 -10.63
CA PHE A 149 -2.73 3.98 -10.72
C PHE A 149 -3.81 5.08 -10.82
N VAL A 150 -3.65 6.15 -10.05
CA VAL A 150 -4.53 7.33 -10.12
C VAL A 150 -3.71 8.55 -10.46
N GLU A 151 -4.00 9.17 -11.61
CA GLU A 151 -3.40 10.44 -12.00
C GLU A 151 -4.06 11.59 -11.22
N GLY A 152 -3.25 12.37 -10.51
CA GLY A 152 -3.69 13.59 -9.85
C GLY A 152 -3.04 13.83 -8.48
N PHE A 153 -3.38 14.96 -7.87
CA PHE A 153 -2.91 15.36 -6.54
C PHE A 153 -4.03 15.86 -5.63
N SER A 154 -5.28 15.72 -6.07
CA SER A 154 -6.43 16.29 -5.39
C SER A 154 -7.05 15.33 -4.38
N THR A 155 -7.95 15.85 -3.54
CA THR A 155 -8.84 15.02 -2.73
C THR A 155 -9.66 14.05 -3.59
N ALA A 156 -10.05 14.44 -4.81
CA ALA A 156 -10.81 13.57 -5.71
C ALA A 156 -9.97 12.37 -6.17
N ALA A 157 -8.67 12.57 -6.45
CA ALA A 157 -7.74 11.47 -6.74
C ALA A 157 -7.60 10.52 -5.55
N VAL A 158 -7.42 11.06 -4.34
CA VAL A 158 -7.35 10.25 -3.11
C VAL A 158 -8.65 9.48 -2.87
N LEU A 159 -9.81 10.09 -3.09
CA LEU A 159 -11.10 9.43 -2.97
C LEU A 159 -11.35 8.39 -4.06
N ALA A 160 -10.84 8.61 -5.29
CA ALA A 160 -10.93 7.63 -6.36
C ALA A 160 -10.19 6.34 -5.98
N ALA A 161 -8.96 6.44 -5.47
CA ALA A 161 -8.22 5.29 -4.94
C ALA A 161 -8.87 4.71 -3.67
N GLY A 162 -9.22 5.60 -2.73
CA GLY A 162 -9.76 5.27 -1.42
C GLY A 162 -11.09 4.53 -1.47
N ASN A 163 -11.96 4.84 -2.43
CA ASN A 163 -13.26 4.21 -2.60
C ASN A 163 -13.27 2.98 -3.52
N GLN A 164 -12.17 2.67 -4.21
CA GLN A 164 -12.10 1.48 -5.05
C GLN A 164 -12.18 0.19 -4.23
N PRO A 165 -13.20 -0.67 -4.38
CA PRO A 165 -13.45 -1.76 -3.42
C PRO A 165 -12.26 -2.69 -3.19
N LEU A 166 -11.51 -2.99 -4.25
CA LEU A 166 -10.42 -3.98 -4.23
C LEU A 166 -9.05 -3.41 -3.82
N VAL A 167 -8.91 -2.09 -3.68
CA VAL A 167 -7.64 -1.45 -3.27
C VAL A 167 -7.36 -1.73 -1.80
N ASP A 168 -6.14 -2.22 -1.49
CA ASP A 168 -5.68 -2.49 -0.12
C ASP A 168 -4.95 -1.30 0.48
N ILE A 169 -4.07 -0.70 -0.33
CA ILE A 169 -3.10 0.30 0.10
C ILE A 169 -3.16 1.47 -0.88
N VAL A 170 -3.34 2.67 -0.35
CA VAL A 170 -3.23 3.92 -1.10
C VAL A 170 -1.91 4.59 -0.71
N THR A 171 -1.14 5.05 -1.69
CA THR A 171 0.12 5.75 -1.43
C THR A 171 0.18 7.10 -2.12
N THR A 172 0.48 8.15 -1.36
CA THR A 172 0.64 9.52 -1.87
C THR A 172 2.08 9.97 -1.72
N SER A 173 2.77 10.12 -2.86
CA SER A 173 4.18 10.49 -2.94
C SER A 173 4.40 11.98 -3.16
N PHE A 174 3.41 12.80 -2.78
CA PHE A 174 3.38 14.25 -2.96
C PHE A 174 3.04 14.95 -1.65
N GLY A 175 3.37 16.23 -1.58
CA GLY A 175 3.13 17.05 -0.40
C GLY A 175 3.60 18.48 -0.64
N ALA A 176 3.15 19.42 0.19
CA ALA A 176 3.56 20.81 0.04
C ALA A 176 4.87 21.06 0.77
N ILE A 177 5.87 21.57 0.05
CA ILE A 177 7.23 21.82 0.55
C ILE A 177 7.21 22.55 1.90
N GLY A 178 7.98 22.01 2.85
CA GLY A 178 8.04 22.47 4.22
C GLY A 178 6.91 21.92 5.09
N SER A 179 6.23 20.85 4.66
CA SER A 179 5.02 20.30 5.30
C SER A 179 3.97 21.39 5.51
N LEU A 180 3.73 22.20 4.47
CA LEU A 180 2.68 23.22 4.53
C LEU A 180 1.32 22.50 4.58
N PRO A 181 0.47 22.82 5.57
CA PRO A 181 -0.79 22.12 5.72
C PRO A 181 -1.77 22.59 4.64
N VAL A 182 -1.95 21.80 3.60
CA VAL A 182 -2.92 22.04 2.53
C VAL A 182 -4.19 21.25 2.84
N PRO A 183 -5.36 21.90 3.03
CA PRO A 183 -6.61 21.22 3.30
C PRO A 183 -7.07 20.31 2.15
N GLY A 184 -7.86 19.29 2.49
CA GLY A 184 -8.57 18.42 1.57
C GLY A 184 -8.00 17.01 1.53
N ILE A 185 -6.68 16.86 1.42
CA ILE A 185 -6.02 15.55 1.31
C ILE A 185 -6.24 14.70 2.56
N GLU A 186 -6.24 15.32 3.75
CA GLU A 186 -6.53 14.64 5.00
C GLU A 186 -7.94 14.04 5.00
N THR A 187 -8.92 14.69 4.35
CA THR A 187 -10.29 14.20 4.28
C THR A 187 -10.37 12.95 3.39
N GLY A 188 -9.66 12.94 2.26
CA GLY A 188 -9.55 11.76 1.40
C GLY A 188 -8.86 10.59 2.10
N THR A 189 -7.77 10.85 2.82
CA THR A 189 -7.06 9.80 3.57
C THR A 189 -7.85 9.29 4.78
N TYR A 190 -8.67 10.14 5.42
CA TYR A 190 -9.61 9.73 6.46
C TYR A 190 -10.62 8.73 5.92
N GLN A 191 -11.23 9.04 4.78
CA GLN A 191 -12.17 8.13 4.11
C GLN A 191 -11.48 6.79 3.80
N THR A 192 -10.27 6.80 3.25
CA THR A 192 -9.50 5.61 2.94
C THR A 192 -9.24 4.72 4.16
N VAL A 193 -8.69 5.28 5.24
CA VAL A 193 -8.21 4.48 6.37
C VAL A 193 -9.30 4.20 7.39
N VAL A 194 -10.06 5.23 7.79
CA VAL A 194 -10.99 5.14 8.92
C VAL A 194 -12.35 4.63 8.49
N VAL A 195 -12.82 5.00 7.29
CA VAL A 195 -14.13 4.57 6.81
C VAL A 195 -14.02 3.28 6.00
N ASN A 196 -13.01 3.18 5.14
CA ASN A 196 -12.85 2.04 4.24
C ASN A 196 -11.85 0.98 4.74
N ASN A 197 -11.29 1.14 5.95
CA ASN A 197 -10.38 0.19 6.65
C ASN A 197 -9.09 -0.18 5.88
N LYS A 198 -8.67 0.65 4.93
CA LYS A 198 -7.47 0.43 4.12
C LYS A 198 -6.22 0.96 4.80
N ILE A 199 -5.07 0.75 4.18
CA ILE A 199 -3.81 1.39 4.59
C ILE A 199 -3.56 2.62 3.73
N HIS A 200 -3.04 3.67 4.34
CA HIS A 200 -2.50 4.82 3.64
C HIS A 200 -1.05 5.09 4.06
N THR A 201 -0.15 5.22 3.08
CA THR A 201 1.22 5.69 3.27
C THR A 201 1.41 7.06 2.63
N GLY A 202 1.89 8.04 3.40
CA GLY A 202 2.09 9.42 2.93
C GLY A 202 3.51 9.92 3.17
N ALA A 203 4.03 10.72 2.24
CA ALA A 203 5.40 11.26 2.26
C ALA A 203 5.55 12.42 3.26
N ALA A 204 6.55 12.38 4.14
CA ALA A 204 6.73 13.31 5.26
C ALA A 204 7.47 14.63 4.95
N ASP A 205 7.66 14.96 3.67
CA ASP A 205 8.49 16.07 3.14
C ASP A 205 9.99 15.76 3.03
N ASN A 206 10.65 16.35 2.03
CA ASN A 206 12.08 16.18 1.77
C ASN A 206 12.98 17.12 2.60
N THR A 207 12.39 17.97 3.43
CA THR A 207 13.08 18.89 4.35
C THR A 207 12.89 18.45 5.81
N PRO A 208 13.63 19.01 6.78
CA PRO A 208 13.46 18.69 8.21
C PRO A 208 12.12 19.09 8.83
N SER A 209 11.15 19.55 8.03
CA SER A 209 9.85 20.01 8.52
C SER A 209 9.10 18.91 9.29
N PRO A 210 8.35 19.27 10.34
CA PRO A 210 7.58 18.28 11.08
C PRO A 210 6.48 17.67 10.22
N ALA A 211 6.51 16.35 10.07
CA ALA A 211 5.49 15.55 9.39
C ALA A 211 4.10 15.75 10.02
N VAL A 212 4.03 16.10 11.31
CA VAL A 212 2.79 16.29 12.07
C VAL A 212 1.76 17.18 11.35
N GLN A 213 2.20 18.19 10.61
CA GLN A 213 1.35 19.16 9.90
C GLN A 213 1.26 18.89 8.39
N ASP A 214 1.99 17.90 7.87
CA ASP A 214 1.89 17.50 6.47
C ASP A 214 0.53 16.85 6.19
N ALA A 215 -0.15 17.23 5.11
CA ALA A 215 -1.51 16.76 4.83
C ALA A 215 -1.60 15.28 4.42
N THR A 216 -0.47 14.66 4.04
CA THR A 216 -0.41 13.25 3.65
C THR A 216 0.10 12.37 4.79
N ALA A 217 1.22 12.77 5.41
CA ALA A 217 1.93 12.00 6.43
C ALA A 217 1.47 12.33 7.86
N GLY A 218 1.00 13.55 8.08
CA GLY A 218 0.62 14.07 9.40
C GLY A 218 -0.69 13.54 9.96
N PRO A 219 -1.74 13.26 9.18
CA PRO A 219 -2.99 12.76 9.73
C PRO A 219 -2.77 11.50 10.57
N PRO A 220 -3.39 11.38 11.76
CA PRO A 220 -3.07 10.31 12.71
C PRO A 220 -3.42 8.89 12.21
N TRP A 221 -4.29 8.80 11.22
CA TRP A 221 -4.66 7.54 10.56
C TRP A 221 -3.67 7.13 9.46
N SER A 222 -2.90 8.06 8.89
CA SER A 222 -1.87 7.77 7.89
C SER A 222 -0.62 7.18 8.53
N ILE A 223 0.13 6.38 7.75
CA ILE A 223 1.51 6.03 8.06
C ILE A 223 2.40 7.04 7.34
N GLY A 224 3.00 7.96 8.10
CA GLY A 224 3.89 8.99 7.59
C GLY A 224 5.31 8.48 7.39
N ILE A 225 5.82 8.57 6.17
CA ILE A 225 7.09 7.98 5.75
C ILE A 225 8.15 9.06 5.48
N ALA A 226 9.23 8.99 6.23
CA ALA A 226 10.46 9.75 6.01
C ALA A 226 11.46 8.97 5.15
N GLY A 227 12.52 9.66 4.74
CA GLY A 227 13.65 9.06 4.05
C GLY A 227 14.70 8.49 4.99
N TYR A 228 15.22 7.33 4.61
CA TYR A 228 16.45 6.78 5.12
C TYR A 228 17.28 6.28 3.94
N ALA A 229 18.50 6.76 3.78
CA ALA A 229 19.37 6.25 2.72
C ALA A 229 20.02 4.92 3.16
N GLU A 230 19.93 3.88 2.33
CA GLU A 230 20.45 2.54 2.59
C GLU A 230 21.75 2.23 1.82
N GLU A 231 22.35 1.07 2.12
CA GLU A 231 23.46 0.47 1.38
C GLU A 231 24.71 1.37 1.21
N GLY A 232 25.10 1.68 -0.04
CA GLY A 232 26.26 2.52 -0.35
C GLY A 232 26.13 3.95 0.16
N ASP A 233 24.90 4.33 0.53
CA ASP A 233 24.50 5.64 1.00
C ASP A 233 23.92 5.58 2.43
N ASP A 234 24.27 4.55 3.22
CA ASP A 234 23.75 4.36 4.58
C ASP A 234 23.83 5.64 5.44
N GLN A 235 22.69 6.04 6.01
CA GLN A 235 22.54 7.23 6.86
C GLN A 235 22.89 8.57 6.18
N LYS A 236 22.90 8.63 4.84
CA LYS A 236 23.05 9.91 4.13
C LYS A 236 21.84 10.82 4.26
N GLU A 237 20.65 10.23 4.32
CA GLU A 237 19.40 10.95 4.57
C GLU A 237 18.80 10.52 5.91
N THR A 238 18.67 11.46 6.83
CA THR A 238 18.07 11.28 8.17
C THR A 238 17.27 12.51 8.61
N MET A 239 17.02 13.43 7.67
CA MET A 239 16.55 14.79 7.90
C MET A 239 15.38 15.17 6.98
N SER A 240 14.76 14.20 6.32
CA SER A 240 13.56 14.35 5.51
C SER A 240 12.33 13.98 6.33
N GLY A 241 11.52 14.99 6.65
CA GLY A 241 10.43 14.86 7.60
C GLY A 241 10.95 14.60 9.02
N SER A 242 10.58 15.45 9.96
CA SER A 242 10.75 15.14 11.39
C SER A 242 9.48 14.58 11.99
N TYR A 243 9.60 13.73 13.00
CA TYR A 243 8.48 13.02 13.61
C TYR A 243 7.63 12.16 12.64
N PRO A 244 8.25 11.37 11.73
CA PRO A 244 7.51 10.41 10.90
C PRO A 244 7.01 9.23 11.76
N ASP A 245 6.21 8.33 11.17
CA ASP A 245 5.97 7.01 11.78
C ASP A 245 7.14 6.07 11.51
N ILE A 246 7.64 6.08 10.28
CA ILE A 246 8.66 5.15 9.76
C ILE A 246 9.58 5.91 8.82
N ALA A 247 10.82 5.46 8.69
CA ALA A 247 11.67 5.83 7.56
C ALA A 247 11.93 4.62 6.65
N ALA A 248 12.12 4.85 5.35
CA ALA A 248 12.39 3.79 4.39
C ALA A 248 13.34 4.28 3.29
N ASP A 249 13.79 3.35 2.44
CA ASP A 249 14.82 3.59 1.44
C ASP A 249 14.53 4.81 0.55
N TRP A 250 15.36 5.83 0.73
CA TRP A 250 15.22 7.15 0.12
C TRP A 250 15.78 7.21 -1.30
N THR A 251 16.88 6.49 -1.56
CA THR A 251 17.60 6.54 -2.83
C THR A 251 17.46 5.22 -3.55
N GLN A 252 16.88 5.23 -4.74
CA GLN A 252 16.55 4.01 -5.48
C GLN A 252 16.90 4.15 -6.96
N MET A 253 17.20 3.03 -7.61
CA MET A 253 17.31 2.93 -9.06
C MET A 253 15.95 2.58 -9.65
N LEU A 254 15.26 3.58 -10.23
CA LEU A 254 13.86 3.47 -10.63
C LEU A 254 13.67 3.67 -12.14
N PRO A 255 12.60 3.11 -12.73
CA PRO A 255 12.37 3.17 -14.18
C PRO A 255 12.21 4.60 -14.68
N ASN A 256 12.69 4.87 -15.89
CA ASN A 256 12.55 6.15 -16.57
C ASN A 256 11.15 6.29 -17.20
N HIS A 257 10.67 7.53 -17.29
CA HIS A 257 9.38 7.85 -17.91
C HIS A 257 9.46 8.05 -19.43
N ASP A 258 10.64 8.38 -19.96
CA ASP A 258 10.86 8.82 -21.35
C ASP A 258 11.55 7.77 -22.25
N ASP A 259 11.76 6.55 -21.74
CA ASP A 259 12.23 5.41 -22.51
C ASP A 259 11.45 4.12 -22.16
N VAL A 260 11.94 2.96 -22.58
CA VAL A 260 11.21 1.69 -22.41
C VAL A 260 11.93 0.70 -21.48
N ASP A 261 13.17 0.96 -21.09
CA ASP A 261 14.03 0.01 -20.38
C ASP A 261 15.13 0.67 -19.52
N GLY A 262 15.22 1.99 -19.52
CA GLY A 262 16.20 2.76 -18.78
C GLY A 262 15.79 2.99 -17.33
N TYR A 263 16.80 3.20 -16.49
CA TYR A 263 16.63 3.49 -15.07
C TYR A 263 17.49 4.67 -14.68
N HIS A 264 17.09 5.39 -13.65
CA HIS A 264 17.86 6.48 -13.06
C HIS A 264 17.88 6.35 -11.54
N GLU A 265 18.95 6.86 -10.94
CA GLU A 265 19.01 7.03 -9.50
C GLU A 265 18.21 8.27 -9.12
N THR A 266 17.28 8.12 -8.18
CA THR A 266 16.46 9.21 -7.68
C THR A 266 16.26 9.11 -6.18
N SER A 267 15.84 10.20 -5.57
CA SER A 267 15.96 10.42 -4.13
C SER A 267 14.79 11.25 -3.62
N GLY A 268 14.10 10.75 -2.58
CA GLY A 268 12.95 11.45 -2.01
C GLY A 268 12.08 10.58 -1.11
N THR A 269 11.35 11.21 -0.18
CA THR A 269 10.28 10.56 0.58
C THR A 269 9.22 10.01 -0.37
N SER A 270 9.08 10.64 -1.53
CA SER A 270 8.29 10.20 -2.65
C SER A 270 8.61 8.80 -3.16
N PHE A 271 9.81 8.26 -2.89
CA PHE A 271 10.19 6.89 -3.28
C PHE A 271 10.24 5.93 -2.08
N ALA A 272 10.59 6.43 -0.90
CA ALA A 272 10.49 5.67 0.36
C ALA A 272 9.05 5.24 0.67
N THR A 273 8.09 6.14 0.42
CA THR A 273 6.66 5.94 0.68
C THR A 273 6.07 4.78 -0.14
N PRO A 274 6.13 4.78 -1.49
CA PRO A 274 5.59 3.70 -2.31
C PRO A 274 6.35 2.39 -2.12
N ARG A 275 7.65 2.41 -1.84
CA ARG A 275 8.38 1.18 -1.48
C ARG A 275 7.82 0.54 -0.22
N THR A 276 7.47 1.35 0.78
CA THR A 276 6.79 0.86 2.00
C THR A 276 5.42 0.26 1.67
N ALA A 277 4.64 0.90 0.79
CA ALA A 277 3.39 0.33 0.30
C ALA A 277 3.59 -1.03 -0.39
N GLY A 278 4.65 -1.17 -1.19
CA GLY A 278 5.04 -2.44 -1.81
C GLY A 278 5.38 -3.51 -0.78
N ILE A 279 6.17 -3.18 0.25
CA ILE A 279 6.50 -4.09 1.38
C ILE A 279 5.23 -4.60 2.06
N LEU A 280 4.31 -3.69 2.39
CA LEU A 280 3.05 -4.05 3.02
C LEU A 280 2.18 -4.91 2.11
N SER A 281 2.13 -4.62 0.81
CA SER A 281 1.39 -5.40 -0.17
C SER A 281 1.91 -6.84 -0.28
N PHE A 282 3.24 -7.03 -0.19
CA PHE A 282 3.86 -8.35 -0.18
C PHE A 282 3.46 -9.14 1.07
N VAL A 283 3.47 -8.49 2.24
CA VAL A 283 3.02 -9.12 3.49
C VAL A 283 1.56 -9.55 3.39
N LEU A 284 0.67 -8.70 2.85
CA LEU A 284 -0.73 -9.04 2.63
C LEU A 284 -0.89 -10.23 1.68
N GLU A 285 -0.22 -10.21 0.52
CA GLU A 285 -0.28 -11.29 -0.46
C GLU A 285 0.17 -12.63 0.13
N HIS A 286 1.26 -12.64 0.90
CA HIS A 286 1.76 -13.86 1.53
C HIS A 286 0.80 -14.42 2.59
N LEU A 287 0.26 -13.55 3.46
CA LEU A 287 -0.71 -13.97 4.47
C LEU A 287 -2.00 -14.46 3.85
N ARG A 288 -2.42 -13.86 2.74
CA ARG A 288 -3.56 -14.30 1.95
C ARG A 288 -3.35 -15.69 1.36
N GLU A 289 -2.15 -15.97 0.83
CA GLU A 289 -1.79 -17.31 0.38
C GLU A 289 -1.83 -18.34 1.51
N GLU A 290 -1.28 -18.02 2.67
CA GLU A 290 -1.34 -18.91 3.83
C GLU A 290 -2.79 -19.15 4.29
N ALA A 291 -3.60 -18.11 4.37
CA ALA A 291 -4.97 -18.15 4.90
C ALA A 291 -6.02 -18.65 3.89
N GLY A 292 -5.64 -18.89 2.63
CA GLY A 292 -6.57 -19.23 1.54
C GLY A 292 -7.52 -18.08 1.18
N ASP A 293 -7.08 -16.84 1.36
CA ASP A 293 -7.82 -15.62 1.00
C ASP A 293 -7.46 -15.20 -0.43
N HIS A 294 -8.40 -15.33 -1.33
CA HIS A 294 -8.32 -14.90 -2.72
C HIS A 294 -8.99 -13.55 -2.98
N GLY A 295 -9.46 -12.84 -1.95
CA GLY A 295 -10.03 -11.50 -2.07
C GLY A 295 -9.04 -10.38 -1.78
N SER A 296 -9.44 -9.14 -2.05
CA SER A 296 -8.69 -7.93 -1.69
C SER A 296 -9.62 -6.81 -1.20
N GLY A 297 -9.03 -5.72 -0.73
CA GLY A 297 -9.73 -4.65 -0.04
C GLY A 297 -10.04 -4.99 1.41
N ALA A 298 -10.79 -4.09 2.06
CA ALA A 298 -11.18 -4.18 3.47
C ALA A 298 -12.64 -3.77 3.68
N SER A 299 -13.53 -4.23 2.79
CA SER A 299 -14.98 -3.97 2.86
C SER A 299 -15.52 -4.24 4.28
N SER A 300 -16.19 -3.26 4.86
CA SER A 300 -16.89 -3.44 6.15
C SER A 300 -18.04 -4.43 6.04
N GLU A 301 -18.63 -4.57 4.86
CA GLU A 301 -19.78 -5.46 4.63
C GLU A 301 -19.33 -6.89 4.38
N ASP A 302 -18.33 -7.09 3.51
CA ASP A 302 -17.94 -8.44 3.05
C ASP A 302 -16.74 -9.03 3.80
N ARG A 303 -15.90 -8.17 4.40
CA ARG A 303 -14.60 -8.56 4.98
C ARG A 303 -14.44 -8.11 6.43
N ASN A 304 -15.50 -7.56 7.05
CA ASN A 304 -15.48 -7.05 8.43
C ASN A 304 -14.34 -6.03 8.68
N GLY A 305 -13.93 -5.27 7.65
CA GLY A 305 -12.79 -4.35 7.75
C GLY A 305 -11.40 -5.01 7.75
N SER A 306 -11.32 -6.32 7.50
CA SER A 306 -10.05 -7.06 7.43
C SER A 306 -9.44 -7.00 6.03
N LEU A 307 -8.13 -6.73 5.98
CA LEU A 307 -7.31 -6.83 4.78
C LEU A 307 -6.98 -8.29 4.47
N VAL A 308 -6.81 -9.16 5.46
CA VAL A 308 -6.69 -10.61 5.26
C VAL A 308 -7.84 -11.31 5.99
N HIS A 309 -8.57 -12.15 5.26
CA HIS A 309 -9.76 -12.85 5.75
C HIS A 309 -9.79 -14.29 5.24
N GLY A 310 -9.66 -15.27 6.14
CA GLY A 310 -9.54 -16.68 5.76
C GLY A 310 -9.44 -17.63 6.96
N VAL A 311 -8.76 -18.77 6.77
CA VAL A 311 -8.57 -19.78 7.84
C VAL A 311 -7.13 -20.29 7.79
N TRP A 312 -6.47 -20.38 8.95
CA TRP A 312 -5.11 -20.89 9.00
C TRP A 312 -5.02 -22.37 8.61
N PRO A 313 -4.00 -22.77 7.81
CA PRO A 313 -3.86 -24.13 7.31
C PRO A 313 -3.33 -25.07 8.40
N ASP A 314 -3.45 -26.39 8.18
CA ASP A 314 -2.98 -27.43 9.12
C ASP A 314 -1.50 -27.31 9.51
N SER A 315 -0.68 -26.66 8.68
CA SER A 315 0.74 -26.41 8.94
C SER A 315 1.02 -25.24 9.88
N ASN A 316 0.04 -24.37 10.16
CA ASN A 316 0.18 -23.20 11.01
C ASN A 316 -0.14 -23.56 12.48
N PRO A 317 0.54 -22.96 13.49
CA PRO A 317 0.26 -23.22 14.91
C PRO A 317 -1.18 -22.93 15.35
N ASN A 318 -1.90 -22.07 14.62
CA ASN A 318 -3.29 -21.69 14.84
C ASN A 318 -4.26 -22.39 13.86
N ALA A 319 -3.89 -23.57 13.34
CA ALA A 319 -4.66 -24.33 12.36
C ALA A 319 -6.18 -24.39 12.66
N GLY A 320 -6.98 -24.07 11.64
CA GLY A 320 -8.44 -24.08 11.72
C GLY A 320 -9.07 -22.87 12.42
N ALA A 321 -8.28 -21.92 12.94
CA ALA A 321 -8.79 -20.65 13.44
C ALA A 321 -9.02 -19.67 12.28
N GLU A 322 -10.06 -18.84 12.42
CA GLU A 322 -10.35 -17.73 11.51
C GLU A 322 -9.22 -16.69 11.53
N VAL A 323 -8.92 -16.14 10.36
CA VAL A 323 -7.94 -15.09 10.13
C VAL A 323 -8.69 -13.79 9.89
N GLU A 324 -8.46 -12.79 10.74
CA GLU A 324 -8.96 -11.42 10.57
C GLU A 324 -7.79 -10.45 10.85
N ILE A 325 -7.16 -9.93 9.80
CA ILE A 325 -6.04 -9.00 9.93
C ILE A 325 -6.46 -7.63 9.39
N THR A 326 -6.61 -6.66 10.29
CA THR A 326 -7.01 -5.29 9.97
C THR A 326 -5.81 -4.37 9.70
N ASN A 327 -6.05 -3.18 9.18
CA ASN A 327 -5.00 -2.17 8.96
C ASN A 327 -4.21 -1.84 10.25
N ALA A 328 -4.86 -1.85 11.42
CA ALA A 328 -4.25 -1.56 12.70
C ALA A 328 -3.25 -2.65 13.11
N VAL A 329 -3.60 -3.93 12.88
CA VAL A 329 -2.73 -5.08 13.17
C VAL A 329 -1.52 -5.09 12.25
N ILE A 330 -1.69 -4.74 10.96
CA ILE A 330 -0.57 -4.56 10.03
C ILE A 330 0.35 -3.41 10.46
N ARG A 331 -0.21 -2.26 10.84
CA ARG A 331 0.56 -1.10 11.31
C ARG A 331 1.35 -1.42 12.57
N ASP A 332 0.77 -2.17 13.51
CA ASP A 332 1.47 -2.62 14.71
C ASP A 332 2.67 -3.54 14.37
N ALA A 333 2.45 -4.54 13.51
CA ALA A 333 3.53 -5.41 13.04
C ALA A 333 4.67 -4.62 12.33
N LEU A 334 4.31 -3.61 11.53
CA LEU A 334 5.27 -2.71 10.89
C LEU A 334 6.11 -1.98 11.95
N ASN A 335 5.45 -1.34 12.93
CA ASN A 335 6.10 -0.60 14.01
C ASN A 335 7.03 -1.48 14.85
N LEU A 336 6.59 -2.70 15.19
CA LEU A 336 7.37 -3.67 15.95
C LEU A 336 8.62 -4.10 15.18
N SER A 337 8.47 -4.35 13.87
CA SER A 337 9.55 -4.85 13.02
C SER A 337 10.65 -3.83 12.74
N ALA A 338 10.33 -2.53 12.74
CA ALA A 338 11.23 -1.46 12.35
C ALA A 338 12.53 -1.45 13.18
N TRP A 339 13.68 -1.15 12.58
CA TRP A 339 14.97 -1.19 13.29
C TRP A 339 15.58 0.20 13.42
N TYR A 340 16.39 0.43 14.46
CA TYR A 340 17.14 1.68 14.57
C TYR A 340 18.57 1.51 14.05
N PRO A 341 19.00 2.35 13.11
CA PRO A 341 20.40 2.44 12.73
C PRO A 341 21.28 2.79 13.92
N SER A 342 22.45 2.16 14.00
CA SER A 342 23.42 2.51 15.02
C SER A 342 24.14 3.79 14.62
N PHE A 343 24.31 4.72 15.57
CA PHE A 343 25.18 5.88 15.38
C PHE A 343 26.63 5.47 15.03
N THR A 344 27.04 4.23 15.35
CA THR A 344 28.40 3.73 15.06
C THR A 344 28.60 3.31 13.61
N THR A 345 27.53 3.08 12.84
CA THR A 345 27.63 2.73 11.42
C THR A 345 27.60 3.96 10.51
N TRP A 346 27.36 5.16 11.08
CA TRP A 346 27.37 6.41 10.34
C TRP A 346 28.78 6.77 9.85
N ASP A 347 28.89 7.05 8.55
CA ASP A 347 30.10 7.58 7.94
C ASP A 347 30.02 9.12 7.79
N PRO A 348 30.80 9.89 8.58
CA PRO A 348 30.81 11.35 8.52
C PRO A 348 31.34 11.93 7.19
N SER A 349 31.98 11.10 6.36
CA SER A 349 32.46 11.51 5.04
C SER A 349 31.43 11.34 3.92
N ALA A 350 30.35 10.61 4.22
CA ALA A 350 29.32 10.24 3.26
C ALA A 350 27.95 10.86 3.59
N GLY A 351 27.59 11.01 4.87
CA GLY A 351 26.21 11.38 5.27
C GLY A 351 26.00 12.78 5.87
N THR A 352 24.71 13.15 6.02
CA THR A 352 24.30 14.47 6.53
C THR A 352 24.44 14.56 8.05
N MET A 353 23.66 13.77 8.80
CA MET A 353 23.71 13.70 10.27
C MET A 353 23.47 12.28 10.79
N PRO A 354 24.13 11.86 11.88
CA PRO A 354 23.88 10.56 12.49
C PRO A 354 22.49 10.51 13.13
N ILE A 355 21.95 9.30 13.27
CA ILE A 355 20.77 9.06 14.10
C ILE A 355 21.08 9.41 15.57
N SER A 356 20.19 10.18 16.18
CA SER A 356 20.26 10.60 17.57
C SER A 356 20.25 9.39 18.51
N PRO A 357 21.26 9.22 19.38
CA PRO A 357 21.29 8.11 20.32
C PRO A 357 20.33 8.31 21.52
N VAL A 358 19.66 9.48 21.62
CA VAL A 358 18.77 9.83 22.73
C VAL A 358 17.31 9.89 22.30
N ALA A 359 17.05 10.32 21.07
CA ALA A 359 15.69 10.47 20.55
C ALA A 359 15.64 10.12 19.05
N PRO A 360 16.00 8.88 18.66
CA PRO A 360 16.04 8.49 17.24
C PRO A 360 14.65 8.59 16.58
N CYS A 361 13.59 8.45 17.38
CA CYS A 361 12.20 8.59 16.95
C CYS A 361 11.85 9.93 16.30
N THR A 362 12.55 11.02 16.64
CA THR A 362 12.27 12.32 16.00
C THR A 362 12.77 12.38 14.56
N GLN A 363 13.68 11.47 14.18
CA GLN A 363 14.25 11.37 12.84
C GLN A 363 13.61 10.23 12.03
N VAL A 364 13.41 9.06 12.63
CA VAL A 364 12.97 7.85 11.91
C VAL A 364 11.75 7.17 12.54
N GLY A 365 11.04 7.84 13.45
CA GLY A 365 9.81 7.31 14.05
C GLY A 365 10.03 6.00 14.82
N TRP A 366 9.23 4.98 14.55
CA TRP A 366 9.41 3.63 15.11
C TRP A 366 10.70 2.96 14.65
N GLY A 367 11.26 3.39 13.52
CA GLY A 367 12.52 2.91 12.96
C GLY A 367 12.51 2.91 11.43
N VAL A 368 13.55 2.29 10.86
CA VAL A 368 13.73 2.07 9.44
C VAL A 368 13.08 0.74 9.03
N VAL A 369 12.45 0.71 7.86
CA VAL A 369 11.84 -0.47 7.25
C VAL A 369 12.39 -0.69 5.84
N ASN A 370 12.74 -1.94 5.55
CA ASN A 370 13.11 -2.43 4.23
C ASN A 370 12.66 -3.88 4.01
N MET A 371 13.11 -4.52 2.95
CA MET A 371 12.72 -5.90 2.60
C MET A 371 13.03 -6.93 3.69
N SER A 372 14.01 -6.66 4.57
CA SER A 372 14.35 -7.56 5.68
C SER A 372 13.28 -7.62 6.78
N ASN A 373 12.36 -6.64 6.81
CA ASN A 373 11.25 -6.57 7.74
C ASN A 373 10.07 -7.49 7.34
N ILE A 374 10.00 -7.94 6.09
CA ILE A 374 8.89 -8.79 5.60
C ILE A 374 8.78 -10.11 6.38
N PRO A 375 9.85 -10.94 6.51
CA PRO A 375 9.75 -12.20 7.24
C PRO A 375 9.30 -12.06 8.71
N PRO A 376 9.87 -11.15 9.55
CA PRO A 376 9.39 -11.01 10.92
C PRO A 376 7.94 -10.53 10.99
N MET A 377 7.50 -9.63 10.10
CA MET A 377 6.09 -9.21 10.05
C MET A 377 5.16 -10.39 9.77
N ILE A 378 5.44 -11.18 8.73
CA ILE A 378 4.63 -12.36 8.38
C ILE A 378 4.54 -13.33 9.55
N LYS A 379 5.68 -13.68 10.16
CA LYS A 379 5.70 -14.63 11.28
C LYS A 379 4.96 -14.13 12.51
N HIS A 380 4.98 -12.82 12.74
CA HIS A 380 4.21 -12.18 13.79
C HIS A 380 2.72 -12.27 13.53
N LEU A 381 2.31 -11.88 12.34
CA LEU A 381 0.91 -11.82 11.92
C LEU A 381 0.27 -13.21 11.80
N ASN A 382 1.04 -14.23 11.40
CA ASN A 382 0.56 -15.62 11.34
C ASN A 382 0.73 -16.38 12.67
N GLY A 383 1.29 -15.75 13.70
CA GLY A 383 1.44 -16.29 15.05
C GLY A 383 2.54 -17.34 15.22
N THR A 384 3.43 -17.52 14.24
CA THR A 384 4.55 -18.47 14.35
C THR A 384 5.72 -17.93 15.19
N GLU A 385 5.92 -16.61 15.23
CA GLU A 385 6.97 -15.96 16.02
C GLU A 385 6.54 -14.56 16.45
N SER A 386 6.60 -14.23 17.74
CA SER A 386 6.30 -12.87 18.22
C SER A 386 7.49 -11.93 17.99
N ILE A 387 7.24 -10.69 17.55
CA ILE A 387 8.24 -9.62 17.62
C ILE A 387 8.22 -9.02 19.04
N PRO A 388 9.39 -8.81 19.69
CA PRO A 388 9.42 -8.19 21.02
C PRO A 388 8.88 -6.76 21.03
N ASP A 389 8.33 -6.36 22.17
CA ASP A 389 7.90 -4.98 22.41
C ASP A 389 9.05 -3.98 22.21
N ARG A 390 8.69 -2.79 21.71
CA ARG A 390 9.63 -1.68 21.55
C ARG A 390 10.10 -1.15 22.91
N PRO A 391 11.32 -0.62 23.01
CA PRO A 391 11.80 0.08 24.20
C PRO A 391 10.82 1.16 24.68
N GLY A 392 10.64 1.31 25.99
CA GLY A 392 9.61 2.20 26.55
C GLY A 392 9.82 3.69 26.24
N ASP A 393 11.05 4.13 26.01
CA ASP A 393 11.39 5.48 25.55
C ASP A 393 10.94 5.73 24.11
N VAL A 394 11.08 4.72 23.24
CA VAL A 394 10.58 4.73 21.86
C VAL A 394 9.05 4.81 21.85
N VAL A 395 8.39 3.95 22.64
CA VAL A 395 6.93 3.94 22.79
C VAL A 395 6.43 5.30 23.26
N LEU A 396 7.05 5.86 24.31
CA LEU A 396 6.67 7.18 24.84
C LEU A 396 6.85 8.29 23.78
N CYS A 397 7.94 8.27 23.03
CA CYS A 397 8.18 9.25 21.98
C CYS A 397 7.12 9.18 20.86
N MET A 398 6.80 7.98 20.41
CA MET A 398 5.81 7.78 19.35
C MET A 398 4.38 8.06 19.83
N GLN A 399 4.08 7.82 21.11
CA GLN A 399 2.84 8.26 21.72
C GLN A 399 2.72 9.79 21.72
N ILE A 400 3.78 10.52 22.09
CA ILE A 400 3.79 11.99 22.03
C ILE A 400 3.60 12.48 20.59
N ASN A 401 4.22 11.82 19.62
CA ASN A 401 4.03 12.12 18.19
C ASN A 401 2.56 11.93 17.78
N GLN A 402 1.95 10.80 18.13
CA GLN A 402 0.54 10.51 17.87
C GLN A 402 -0.38 11.55 18.51
N GLU A 403 -0.16 11.90 19.78
CA GLU A 403 -0.93 12.94 20.50
C GLU A 403 -0.80 14.31 19.81
N ALA A 404 0.38 14.66 19.31
CA ALA A 404 0.59 15.90 18.56
C ALA A 404 -0.20 15.94 17.25
N ARG A 405 -0.23 14.83 16.51
CA ARG A 405 -1.01 14.69 15.27
C ARG A 405 -2.51 14.76 15.54
N GLU A 406 -2.99 14.07 16.56
CA GLU A 406 -4.40 14.13 16.98
C GLU A 406 -4.81 15.53 17.44
N ALA A 407 -3.94 16.21 18.19
CA ALA A 407 -4.18 17.58 18.62
C ALA A 407 -4.22 18.56 17.44
N TYR A 408 -3.33 18.40 16.46
CA TYR A 408 -3.29 19.23 15.27
C TYR A 408 -4.51 19.00 14.36
N TRP A 409 -4.69 17.76 13.90
CA TRP A 409 -5.73 17.40 12.93
C TRP A 409 -7.14 17.32 13.54
N GLY A 410 -7.25 17.13 14.86
CA GLY A 410 -8.54 17.12 15.55
C GLY A 410 -9.23 18.49 15.60
N VAL A 411 -8.49 19.58 15.37
CA VAL A 411 -9.04 20.96 15.33
C VAL A 411 -8.78 21.66 14.00
N TYR A 412 -8.11 21.00 13.05
CA TYR A 412 -7.79 21.58 11.76
C TYR A 412 -9.07 21.85 10.95
N PRO A 413 -9.21 23.01 10.30
CA PRO A 413 -10.37 23.32 9.48
C PRO A 413 -10.32 22.48 8.19
N SER A 414 -10.90 21.27 8.24
CA SER A 414 -11.19 20.47 7.06
C SER A 414 -12.41 21.04 6.32
N GLU A 415 -12.46 20.89 4.99
CA GLU A 415 -13.60 21.38 4.19
C GLU A 415 -14.92 20.66 4.53
N GLU A 416 -14.84 19.48 5.14
CA GLU A 416 -15.94 18.81 5.84
C GLU A 416 -15.44 18.28 7.19
N GLN A 417 -16.08 18.67 8.31
CA GLN A 417 -15.75 18.09 9.62
C GLN A 417 -16.33 16.68 9.72
N PRO A 418 -15.52 15.62 9.89
CA PRO A 418 -16.05 14.29 10.14
C PRO A 418 -16.84 14.30 11.45
N LEU A 419 -18.06 13.75 11.45
CA LEU A 419 -18.83 13.50 12.67
C LEU A 419 -18.06 12.50 13.55
N ARG A 420 -17.23 12.99 14.48
CA ARG A 420 -16.64 12.14 15.53
C ARG A 420 -17.53 12.14 16.77
N VAL A 421 -17.95 10.95 17.19
CA VAL A 421 -18.28 10.69 18.59
C VAL A 421 -16.95 10.63 19.34
N LEU A 422 -16.67 11.63 20.17
CA LEU A 422 -15.54 11.64 21.09
C LEU A 422 -15.63 10.43 22.03
N GLN A 423 -14.89 9.36 21.75
CA GLN A 423 -14.44 8.44 22.79
C GLN A 423 -13.04 8.88 23.23
N THR A 424 -13.00 9.61 24.33
CA THR A 424 -11.80 9.75 25.14
C THR A 424 -11.35 8.37 25.59
N ALA A 425 -10.17 7.93 25.16
CA ALA A 425 -9.50 6.78 25.74
C ALA A 425 -9.26 7.08 27.23
N THR A 426 -10.07 6.48 28.10
CA THR A 426 -9.79 6.46 29.53
C THR A 426 -8.77 5.37 29.77
N ARG A 427 -7.70 5.77 30.46
CA ARG A 427 -6.67 4.93 31.04
C ARG A 427 -7.30 3.80 31.86
N ASP A 428 -7.52 2.65 31.23
CA ASP A 428 -7.89 1.32 31.77
C ASP A 428 -8.74 0.62 30.69
N ASP A 429 -8.09 0.15 29.62
CA ASP A 429 -8.37 -1.10 28.90
C ASP A 429 -7.18 -1.42 27.99
#